data_AF-A0A3D0MUQ5-F1
#
_entry.id   AF-A0A3D0MUQ5-F1
#
_cell.length_a   1.000
_cell.length_b   1.000
_cell.length_c   1.000
_cell.angle_alpha   90.00
_cell.angle_beta   90.00
_cell.angle_gamma   90.00
#
_symmetry.space_group_name_H-M   'P 1'
#
loop_
_entity.id
_entity.type
_entity.pdbx_description
1 polymer ?
#
loop_
_entity_poly.entity_id
_entity_poly.type
_entity_poly.pdbx_seq_one_letter_code
_entity_poly.pdbx_strand_id
1 'polypeptide(L)'
;EFHKQLLVDNESIRQNIIYTLYDTYLINHFKTSRNFYLVGLKNEDRLNNFTLNYLRKNIREGESKILLEVFNTDYYTDEARRNFNRSLIKILNEFSLLTENSIITNPSFLYLTDIERIKNSRLNIIFNTSDFFKLAEKNIEFEELIRSNMNICIGTGYVGKNVFSEVKSLANLLYKSGFSYESYLKMIITNPAKMLGLNDTLGSIERNKLANLITFDISDLRCMPNIPEFTSEKVCEFIIENLSSDNISDVINKGNFEVHNKLAVKLDLEYTKSNYNKIIEIIYKEGKYNEFKEKYNLRSKIERATLNPEESTLATILNKERIEKNSEIQDLDAISDFKVIGSKKGEIINTVSNDDDVYGGLNHEEIPILEILEIGKGFNLNTPYIAKISETNLNLVNEFKEPEKENKEIIQKSKLPLNNPKEEVVFKKEKLKFGFDD
;
A
#
# COMPACT_ATOMS: atom_id res chain seq x y z
N GLU A 1 7.41 24.47 11.23
CA GLU A 1 8.20 23.67 12.19
C GLU A 1 8.10 22.18 11.91
N PHE A 2 6.89 21.59 11.95
CA PHE A 2 6.62 20.17 11.61
C PHE A 2 7.35 19.66 10.36
N HIS A 3 7.21 20.36 9.23
CA HIS A 3 7.83 19.94 7.96
C HIS A 3 9.38 20.01 7.99
N LYS A 4 9.99 20.94 8.73
CA LYS A 4 11.46 21.02 8.81
C LYS A 4 12.01 19.92 9.74
N GLN A 5 11.43 19.78 10.92
CA GLN A 5 11.94 18.86 11.96
C GLN A 5 11.73 17.38 11.66
N LEU A 6 10.63 16.99 10.99
CA LEU A 6 10.31 15.56 10.79
C LEU A 6 10.67 15.02 9.40
N LEU A 7 10.75 15.90 8.38
CA LEU A 7 10.89 15.47 6.98
C LEU A 7 12.20 15.91 6.33
N VAL A 8 12.78 17.06 6.74
CA VAL A 8 13.98 17.61 6.07
C VAL A 8 15.28 17.12 6.73
N ASP A 9 15.26 16.82 8.04
CA ASP A 9 16.47 16.45 8.80
C ASP A 9 16.62 14.93 9.05
N ASN A 10 15.76 14.09 8.49
CA ASN A 10 15.86 12.63 8.59
C ASN A 10 16.33 12.02 7.26
N GLU A 11 17.65 11.88 7.10
CA GLU A 11 18.29 11.25 5.92
C GLU A 11 17.86 9.78 5.67
N SER A 12 17.13 9.18 6.61
CA SER A 12 16.67 7.79 6.54
C SER A 12 15.41 7.57 5.68
N ILE A 13 14.59 8.60 5.43
CA ILE A 13 13.37 8.45 4.63
C ILE A 13 13.66 8.86 3.18
N ARG A 14 14.11 7.89 2.37
CA ARG A 14 14.39 8.05 0.93
C ARG A 14 13.14 7.96 0.04
N GLN A 15 11.95 8.17 0.59
CA GLN A 15 10.70 8.06 -0.18
C GLN A 15 10.42 9.36 -0.93
N ASN A 16 10.03 9.23 -2.20
CA ASN A 16 9.44 10.34 -2.93
C ASN A 16 8.03 10.55 -2.41
N ILE A 17 7.86 11.49 -1.48
CA ILE A 17 6.56 11.84 -0.91
C ILE A 17 5.90 12.88 -1.80
N ILE A 18 4.70 12.59 -2.27
CA ILE A 18 3.85 13.54 -2.99
C ILE A 18 2.77 14.01 -2.01
N TYR A 19 2.69 15.32 -1.81
CA TYR A 19 1.72 15.91 -0.89
C TYR A 19 0.46 16.34 -1.64
N THR A 20 -0.70 16.01 -1.07
CA THR A 20 -1.96 16.68 -1.41
C THR A 20 -2.09 17.93 -0.56
N LEU A 21 -2.12 19.08 -1.23
CA LEU A 21 -2.18 20.39 -0.61
C LEU A 21 -3.59 20.98 -0.74
N TYR A 22 -4.12 21.44 0.38
CA TYR A 22 -5.43 22.10 0.44
C TYR A 22 -5.30 23.61 0.69
N ASP A 23 -4.12 24.07 1.11
CA ASP A 23 -3.87 25.45 1.53
C ASP A 23 -3.03 26.24 0.51
N THR A 24 -3.40 27.51 0.31
CA THR A 24 -2.76 28.38 -0.70
C THR A 24 -1.33 28.76 -0.33
N TYR A 25 -1.01 28.91 0.96
CA TYR A 25 0.34 29.25 1.40
C TYR A 25 1.31 28.10 1.10
N LEU A 26 0.94 26.86 1.43
CA LEU A 26 1.74 25.68 1.10
C LEU A 26 1.88 25.48 -0.41
N ILE A 27 0.82 25.67 -1.19
CA ILE A 27 0.89 25.58 -2.65
C ILE A 27 1.89 26.60 -3.21
N ASN A 28 1.86 27.84 -2.72
CA ASN A 28 2.82 28.85 -3.17
C ASN A 28 4.27 28.50 -2.80
N HIS A 29 4.49 27.85 -1.65
CA HIS A 29 5.80 27.33 -1.27
C HIS A 29 6.27 26.20 -2.19
N PHE A 30 5.40 25.24 -2.52
CA PHE A 30 5.75 24.14 -3.43
C PHE A 30 5.99 24.62 -4.87
N LYS A 31 5.27 25.66 -5.30
CA LYS A 31 5.50 26.32 -6.60
C LYS A 31 6.88 26.95 -6.69
N THR A 32 7.39 27.57 -5.62
CA THR A 32 8.72 28.18 -5.63
C THR A 32 9.82 27.14 -5.55
N SER A 33 9.60 26.02 -4.85
CA SER A 33 10.55 24.92 -4.76
C SER A 33 10.55 23.96 -5.97
N ARG A 34 9.62 24.12 -6.92
CA ARG A 34 9.43 23.24 -8.10
C ARG A 34 9.25 21.77 -7.74
N ASN A 35 8.63 21.50 -6.59
CA ASN A 35 8.26 20.14 -6.21
C ASN A 35 6.96 19.75 -6.90
N PHE A 36 6.82 18.49 -7.29
CA PHE A 36 5.52 17.97 -7.74
C PHE A 36 4.56 17.85 -6.55
N TYR A 37 3.31 18.25 -6.73
CA TYR A 37 2.28 18.18 -5.68
C TYR A 37 0.88 17.94 -6.25
N LEU A 38 -0.02 17.47 -5.39
CA LEU A 38 -1.44 17.37 -5.69
C LEU A 38 -2.20 18.51 -5.03
N VAL A 39 -3.33 18.91 -5.62
CA VAL A 39 -4.26 19.89 -5.06
C VAL A 39 -5.61 19.24 -4.88
N GLY A 40 -6.20 19.35 -3.69
CA GLY A 40 -7.51 18.76 -3.39
C GLY A 40 -8.47 19.77 -2.77
N LEU A 41 -9.68 19.28 -2.49
CA LEU A 41 -10.66 19.92 -1.61
C LEU A 41 -10.78 19.10 -0.34
N LYS A 42 -10.89 19.76 0.81
CA LYS A 42 -11.20 19.06 2.06
C LYS A 42 -12.65 18.61 2.04
N ASN A 43 -12.98 17.57 2.80
CA ASN A 43 -14.36 17.08 2.93
C ASN A 43 -15.36 18.13 3.45
N GLU A 44 -14.87 19.16 4.14
CA GLU A 44 -15.65 20.28 4.68
C GLU A 44 -15.81 21.46 3.70
N ASP A 45 -15.10 21.45 2.56
CA ASP A 45 -15.15 22.52 1.58
C ASP A 45 -16.42 22.44 0.74
N ARG A 46 -17.08 23.60 0.54
CA ARG A 46 -18.26 23.70 -0.32
C ARG A 46 -17.90 23.76 -1.80
N LEU A 47 -18.70 23.12 -2.64
CA LEU A 47 -18.67 23.22 -4.09
C LEU A 47 -19.33 24.51 -4.57
N ASN A 48 -18.51 25.46 -4.98
CA ASN A 48 -18.96 26.74 -5.56
C ASN A 48 -17.95 27.25 -6.60
N ASN A 49 -18.25 28.39 -7.23
CA ASN A 49 -17.38 28.98 -8.24
C ASN A 49 -15.95 29.28 -7.72
N PHE A 50 -15.79 29.62 -6.44
CA PHE A 50 -14.48 29.92 -5.88
C PHE A 50 -13.63 28.66 -5.75
N THR A 51 -14.18 27.57 -5.20
CA THR A 51 -13.44 26.31 -5.05
C THR A 51 -13.10 25.66 -6.39
N LEU A 52 -14.02 25.70 -7.36
CA LEU A 52 -13.77 25.21 -8.72
C LEU A 52 -12.67 26.02 -9.45
N ASN A 53 -12.73 27.36 -9.38
CA ASN A 53 -11.68 28.20 -9.97
C ASN A 53 -10.34 28.07 -9.22
N TYR A 54 -10.38 27.84 -7.92
CA TYR A 54 -9.18 27.57 -7.11
C TYR A 54 -8.47 26.31 -7.60
N LEU A 55 -9.18 25.19 -7.78
CA LEU A 55 -8.60 23.97 -8.33
C LEU A 55 -7.99 24.24 -9.71
N ARG A 56 -8.78 24.84 -10.61
CA ARG A 56 -8.35 25.12 -11.98
C ARG A 56 -7.09 25.98 -12.05
N LYS A 57 -7.00 27.05 -11.24
CA LYS A 57 -5.85 27.97 -11.23
C LYS A 57 -4.56 27.32 -10.74
N ASN A 58 -4.66 26.26 -9.94
CA ASN A 58 -3.51 25.61 -9.34
C ASN A 58 -3.03 24.36 -10.11
N ILE A 59 -3.66 24.03 -11.23
CA ILE A 59 -3.18 23.02 -12.18
C ILE A 59 -2.07 23.62 -13.03
N ARG A 60 -0.94 22.92 -13.09
CA ARG A 60 0.18 23.22 -13.98
C ARG A 60 0.73 21.90 -14.51
N GLU A 61 0.68 21.73 -15.82
CA GLU A 61 1.14 20.52 -16.48
C GLU A 61 2.59 20.20 -16.07
N GLY A 62 2.83 18.96 -15.64
CA GLY A 62 4.14 18.50 -15.16
C GLY A 62 4.54 18.96 -13.75
N GLU A 63 3.87 19.96 -13.17
CA GLU A 63 4.17 20.47 -11.81
C GLU A 63 3.11 20.05 -10.78
N SER A 64 1.84 19.98 -11.19
CA SER A 64 0.74 19.65 -10.28
C SER A 64 -0.41 18.93 -10.96
N LYS A 65 -1.12 18.13 -10.17
CA LYS A 65 -2.39 17.48 -10.55
C LYS A 65 -3.45 17.74 -9.48
N ILE A 66 -4.71 17.49 -9.80
CA ILE A 66 -5.79 17.57 -8.81
C ILE A 66 -6.18 16.19 -8.32
N LEU A 67 -6.41 16.09 -7.01
CA LEU A 67 -7.03 14.93 -6.38
C LEU A 67 -8.49 15.27 -6.09
N LEU A 68 -9.40 14.51 -6.67
CA LEU A 68 -10.84 14.66 -6.57
C LEU A 68 -11.42 13.54 -5.70
N GLU A 69 -11.65 13.86 -4.44
CA GLU A 69 -12.35 13.00 -3.47
C GLU A 69 -13.87 13.25 -3.46
N VAL A 70 -14.34 14.12 -4.37
CA VAL A 70 -15.74 14.57 -4.44
C VAL A 70 -16.74 13.50 -4.83
N PHE A 71 -16.26 12.33 -5.28
CA PHE A 71 -17.10 11.18 -5.63
C PHE A 71 -17.17 10.15 -4.49
N ASN A 72 -16.58 10.40 -3.33
CA ASN A 72 -16.61 9.48 -2.19
C ASN A 72 -17.94 9.53 -1.44
N THR A 73 -18.70 10.61 -1.59
CA THR A 73 -19.99 10.85 -0.93
C THR A 73 -21.01 11.48 -1.89
N ASP A 74 -22.30 11.38 -1.60
CA ASP A 74 -23.37 12.06 -2.37
C ASP A 74 -23.41 13.58 -2.14
N TYR A 75 -22.81 14.06 -1.06
CA TYR A 75 -22.78 15.47 -0.65
C TYR A 75 -22.48 16.44 -1.81
N TYR A 76 -21.43 16.16 -2.59
CA TYR A 76 -21.02 17.01 -3.70
C TYR A 76 -21.96 16.93 -4.90
N THR A 77 -22.61 15.79 -5.09
CA THR A 77 -23.68 15.64 -6.10
C THR A 77 -24.88 16.50 -5.73
N ASP A 78 -25.24 16.55 -4.45
CA ASP A 78 -26.33 17.40 -3.96
C ASP A 78 -25.97 18.88 -3.94
N GLU A 79 -24.74 19.26 -3.61
CA GLU A 79 -24.28 20.65 -3.77
C GLU A 79 -24.26 21.09 -5.23
N ALA A 80 -23.82 20.24 -6.15
CA ALA A 80 -23.88 20.51 -7.59
C ALA A 80 -25.32 20.82 -8.05
N ARG A 81 -26.29 20.03 -7.60
CA ARG A 81 -27.71 20.26 -7.89
C ARG A 81 -28.23 21.54 -7.25
N ARG A 82 -27.95 21.78 -5.97
CA ARG A 82 -28.45 22.96 -5.24
C ARG A 82 -27.86 24.27 -5.73
N ASN A 83 -26.54 24.32 -5.95
CA ASN A 83 -25.82 25.56 -6.24
C ASN A 83 -25.80 25.89 -7.74
N PHE A 84 -25.92 24.88 -8.62
CA PHE A 84 -25.76 25.06 -10.07
C PHE A 84 -26.89 24.49 -10.91
N ASN A 85 -27.82 23.72 -10.33
CA ASN A 85 -28.88 23.01 -11.04
C ASN A 85 -28.34 22.13 -12.19
N ARG A 86 -27.19 21.49 -11.97
CA ARG A 86 -26.47 20.65 -12.95
C ARG A 86 -25.90 19.40 -12.24
N SER A 87 -25.51 18.39 -13.02
CA SER A 87 -24.79 17.24 -12.47
C SER A 87 -23.33 17.60 -12.15
N LEU A 88 -22.75 16.94 -11.15
CA LEU A 88 -21.37 17.16 -10.70
C LEU A 88 -20.38 16.99 -11.86
N ILE A 89 -20.49 15.91 -12.63
CA ILE A 89 -19.64 15.64 -13.80
C ILE A 89 -19.71 16.77 -14.84
N LYS A 90 -20.92 17.30 -15.10
CA LYS A 90 -21.08 18.40 -16.06
C LYS A 90 -20.36 19.65 -15.59
N ILE A 91 -20.48 19.99 -14.29
CA ILE A 91 -19.79 21.15 -13.71
C ILE A 91 -18.29 20.95 -13.77
N LEU A 92 -17.77 19.81 -13.30
CA LEU A 92 -16.33 19.55 -13.32
C LEU A 92 -15.77 19.60 -14.75
N ASN A 93 -16.50 19.09 -15.75
CA ASN A 93 -16.11 19.16 -17.14
C ASN A 93 -16.09 20.60 -17.69
N GLU A 94 -17.11 21.42 -17.36
CA GLU A 94 -17.18 22.84 -17.76
C GLU A 94 -16.02 23.67 -17.20
N PHE A 95 -15.52 23.32 -16.02
CA PHE A 95 -14.34 23.94 -15.42
C PHE A 95 -13.02 23.31 -15.86
N SER A 96 -13.04 22.35 -16.79
CA SER A 96 -11.87 21.60 -17.27
C SER A 96 -11.12 20.88 -16.14
N LEU A 97 -11.86 20.38 -15.16
CA LEU A 97 -11.35 19.61 -14.01
C LEU A 97 -11.45 18.10 -14.23
N LEU A 98 -11.93 17.65 -15.39
CA LEU A 98 -11.96 16.23 -15.76
C LEU A 98 -11.00 15.98 -16.94
N THR A 99 -9.69 15.92 -16.65
CA THR A 99 -8.62 15.80 -17.65
C THR A 99 -7.56 14.80 -17.19
N GLU A 100 -6.52 14.56 -17.98
CA GLU A 100 -5.34 13.77 -17.61
C GLU A 100 -4.57 14.31 -16.39
N ASN A 101 -4.83 15.56 -15.98
CA ASN A 101 -4.28 16.18 -14.78
C ASN A 101 -5.16 15.99 -13.54
N SER A 102 -6.22 15.21 -13.65
CA SER A 102 -7.10 14.89 -12.55
C SER A 102 -7.01 13.42 -12.15
N ILE A 103 -7.06 13.20 -10.84
CA ILE A 103 -7.00 11.90 -10.19
C ILE A 103 -8.27 11.81 -9.35
N ILE A 104 -9.07 10.78 -9.57
CA ILE A 104 -10.23 10.46 -8.73
C ILE A 104 -9.82 9.28 -7.82
N THR A 105 -10.07 9.35 -6.53
CA THR A 105 -9.79 8.23 -5.60
C THR A 105 -11.08 7.61 -5.12
N ASN A 106 -11.17 6.28 -5.07
CA ASN A 106 -12.33 5.51 -4.55
C ASN A 106 -13.72 6.07 -4.91
N PRO A 107 -14.01 6.37 -6.20
CA PRO A 107 -15.29 6.95 -6.58
C PRO A 107 -16.43 5.99 -6.23
N SER A 108 -17.24 6.36 -5.25
CA SER A 108 -18.32 5.54 -4.72
C SER A 108 -19.70 6.03 -5.22
N PHE A 109 -19.78 7.29 -5.61
CA PHE A 109 -20.92 7.96 -6.21
C PHE A 109 -20.60 8.41 -7.64
N LEU A 110 -20.34 7.42 -8.51
CA LEU A 110 -20.12 7.65 -9.93
C LEU A 110 -21.01 6.66 -10.71
N TYR A 111 -22.04 7.15 -11.38
CA TYR A 111 -23.01 6.28 -12.05
C TYR A 111 -22.48 5.77 -13.41
N LEU A 112 -23.06 4.70 -13.94
CA LEU A 112 -22.71 4.17 -15.28
C LEU A 112 -22.72 5.26 -16.38
N THR A 113 -23.76 6.10 -16.35
CA THR A 113 -23.86 7.21 -17.32
C THR A 113 -22.76 8.26 -17.17
N ASP A 114 -22.16 8.37 -15.99
CA ASP A 114 -21.01 9.24 -15.74
C ASP A 114 -19.72 8.61 -16.24
N ILE A 115 -19.51 7.31 -16.00
CA ILE A 115 -18.39 6.53 -16.54
C ILE A 115 -18.34 6.68 -18.06
N GLU A 116 -19.48 6.51 -18.73
CA GLU A 116 -19.59 6.69 -20.19
C GLU A 116 -19.22 8.09 -20.67
N ARG A 117 -19.51 9.14 -19.87
CA ARG A 117 -19.15 10.53 -20.20
C ARG A 117 -17.67 10.79 -20.02
N ILE A 118 -17.03 10.15 -19.05
CA ILE A 118 -15.65 10.45 -18.68
C ILE A 118 -14.63 9.46 -19.24
N LYS A 119 -15.02 8.32 -19.79
CA LYS A 119 -14.07 7.30 -20.30
C LYS A 119 -13.06 7.83 -21.33
N ASN A 120 -13.42 8.88 -22.08
CA ASN A 120 -12.56 9.49 -23.09
C ASN A 120 -11.70 10.67 -22.56
N SER A 121 -11.86 11.07 -21.30
CA SER A 121 -11.21 12.25 -20.73
C SER A 121 -9.76 12.02 -20.25
N ARG A 122 -9.23 10.81 -20.45
CA ARG A 122 -7.88 10.39 -20.01
C ARG A 122 -7.62 10.58 -18.51
N LEU A 123 -8.69 10.65 -17.72
CA LEU A 123 -8.64 10.69 -16.27
C LEU A 123 -7.88 9.52 -15.68
N ASN A 124 -7.35 9.76 -14.48
CA ASN A 124 -6.73 8.74 -13.66
C ASN A 124 -7.63 8.41 -12.48
N ILE A 125 -7.66 7.13 -12.12
CA ILE A 125 -8.39 6.65 -10.95
C ILE A 125 -7.42 5.92 -10.04
N ILE A 126 -7.44 6.24 -8.76
CA ILE A 126 -6.82 5.44 -7.71
C ILE A 126 -7.93 4.63 -7.05
N PHE A 127 -7.81 3.31 -7.13
CA PHE A 127 -8.75 2.38 -6.52
C PHE A 127 -8.03 1.62 -5.41
N ASN A 128 -8.42 1.87 -4.17
CA ASN A 128 -7.91 1.18 -2.99
C ASN A 128 -8.96 0.12 -2.62
N THR A 129 -8.71 -1.12 -3.02
CA THR A 129 -9.67 -2.22 -2.89
C THR A 129 -10.21 -2.33 -1.46
N SER A 130 -9.34 -2.44 -0.47
CA SER A 130 -9.73 -2.61 0.93
C SER A 130 -10.56 -1.44 1.46
N ASP A 131 -10.15 -0.19 1.19
CA ASP A 131 -10.92 0.99 1.60
C ASP A 131 -12.29 1.03 0.93
N PHE A 132 -12.34 0.80 -0.39
CA PHE A 132 -13.59 0.81 -1.13
C PHE A 132 -14.57 -0.23 -0.59
N PHE A 133 -14.09 -1.42 -0.23
CA PHE A 133 -14.97 -2.46 0.29
C PHE A 133 -15.35 -2.30 1.76
N LYS A 134 -14.47 -1.74 2.60
CA LYS A 134 -14.66 -1.65 4.06
C LYS A 134 -15.21 -0.30 4.53
N LEU A 135 -14.96 0.80 3.80
CA LEU A 135 -15.26 2.16 4.26
C LEU A 135 -16.28 2.89 3.38
N ALA A 136 -16.38 2.57 2.09
CA ALA A 136 -17.20 3.35 1.17
C ALA A 136 -18.69 3.00 1.21
N GLU A 137 -19.53 4.02 1.01
CA GLU A 137 -20.93 3.87 0.66
C GLU A 137 -21.06 3.57 -0.84
N LYS A 138 -21.41 2.34 -1.20
CA LYS A 138 -21.27 1.84 -2.57
C LYS A 138 -22.51 2.16 -3.41
N ASN A 139 -22.39 3.13 -4.32
CA ASN A 139 -23.42 3.47 -5.30
C ASN A 139 -22.85 3.52 -6.73
N ILE A 140 -22.06 2.49 -7.08
CA ILE A 140 -21.39 2.33 -8.37
C ILE A 140 -21.28 0.84 -8.73
N GLU A 141 -21.40 0.55 -10.02
CA GLU A 141 -20.96 -0.73 -10.59
C GLU A 141 -19.44 -0.69 -10.81
N PHE A 142 -18.69 -0.96 -9.74
CA PHE A 142 -17.22 -0.84 -9.78
C PHE A 142 -16.59 -1.75 -10.84
N GLU A 143 -17.20 -2.89 -11.17
CA GLU A 143 -16.67 -3.77 -12.22
C GLU A 143 -16.62 -3.09 -13.59
N GLU A 144 -17.66 -2.32 -13.95
CA GLU A 144 -17.68 -1.54 -15.19
C GLU A 144 -16.67 -0.40 -15.15
N LEU A 145 -16.43 0.17 -13.96
CA LEU A 145 -15.34 1.12 -13.79
C LEU A 145 -13.99 0.46 -14.07
N ILE A 146 -13.71 -0.70 -13.45
CA ILE A 146 -12.45 -1.42 -13.62
C ILE A 146 -12.25 -1.88 -15.07
N ARG A 147 -13.33 -2.28 -15.75
CA ARG A 147 -13.33 -2.68 -17.16
C ARG A 147 -13.38 -1.51 -18.13
N SER A 148 -13.57 -0.28 -17.65
CA SER A 148 -13.44 0.89 -18.50
C SER A 148 -11.97 1.06 -18.88
N ASN A 149 -11.68 1.37 -20.15
CA ASN A 149 -10.30 1.62 -20.65
C ASN A 149 -9.64 2.89 -20.04
N MET A 150 -10.09 3.36 -18.87
CA MET A 150 -9.49 4.46 -18.11
C MET A 150 -8.18 4.03 -17.45
N ASN A 151 -7.35 5.01 -17.06
CA ASN A 151 -6.11 4.72 -16.36
C ASN A 151 -6.37 4.47 -14.87
N ILE A 152 -6.45 3.20 -14.49
CA ILE A 152 -6.75 2.80 -13.11
C ILE A 152 -5.46 2.34 -12.43
N CYS A 153 -5.21 2.88 -11.25
CA CYS A 153 -4.07 2.59 -10.38
C CYS A 153 -4.59 1.94 -9.10
N ILE A 154 -3.83 1.02 -8.50
CA ILE A 154 -4.15 0.49 -7.17
C ILE A 154 -3.29 1.17 -6.11
N GLY A 155 -3.93 1.59 -5.01
CA GLY A 155 -3.29 2.07 -3.80
C GLY A 155 -3.71 1.25 -2.58
N THR A 156 -3.01 1.42 -1.47
CA THR A 156 -3.33 0.72 -0.20
C THR A 156 -4.41 1.42 0.60
N GLY A 157 -4.60 2.73 0.40
CA GLY A 157 -5.52 3.50 1.21
C GLY A 157 -5.17 3.47 2.70
N TYR A 158 -6.19 3.53 3.55
CA TYR A 158 -6.06 3.54 5.00
C TYR A 158 -5.98 2.14 5.61
N VAL A 159 -6.73 1.18 5.07
CA VAL A 159 -6.90 -0.15 5.68
C VAL A 159 -6.23 -1.29 4.89
N GLY A 160 -5.72 -1.01 3.69
CA GLY A 160 -4.98 -1.99 2.89
C GLY A 160 -3.59 -2.25 3.46
N LYS A 161 -3.16 -3.51 3.41
CA LYS A 161 -1.89 -3.96 4.01
C LYS A 161 -0.68 -3.62 3.12
N ASN A 162 -0.74 -4.02 1.85
CA ASN A 162 0.29 -3.74 0.86
C ASN A 162 -0.29 -3.80 -0.57
N VAL A 163 0.45 -3.30 -1.55
CA VAL A 163 -0.02 -3.17 -2.94
C VAL A 163 -0.32 -4.54 -3.59
N PHE A 164 0.45 -5.60 -3.27
CA PHE A 164 0.20 -6.94 -3.81
C PHE A 164 -1.10 -7.53 -3.28
N SER A 165 -1.35 -7.39 -1.97
CA SER A 165 -2.61 -7.87 -1.38
C SER A 165 -3.81 -7.16 -1.98
N GLU A 166 -3.72 -5.84 -2.22
CA GLU A 166 -4.83 -5.08 -2.82
C GLU A 166 -5.16 -5.52 -4.24
N VAL A 167 -4.14 -5.81 -5.05
CA VAL A 167 -4.32 -6.32 -6.42
C VAL A 167 -4.89 -7.73 -6.40
N LYS A 168 -4.38 -8.61 -5.53
CA LYS A 168 -4.89 -9.98 -5.37
C LYS A 168 -6.35 -9.97 -4.92
N SER A 169 -6.70 -9.13 -3.95
CA SER A 169 -8.10 -8.96 -3.52
C SER A 169 -8.99 -8.51 -4.68
N LEU A 170 -8.53 -7.57 -5.52
CA LEU A 170 -9.29 -7.15 -6.69
C LEU A 170 -9.43 -8.27 -7.72
N ALA A 171 -8.36 -9.02 -8.00
CA ALA A 171 -8.38 -10.15 -8.92
C ALA A 171 -9.38 -11.23 -8.49
N ASN A 172 -9.41 -11.56 -7.20
CA ASN A 172 -10.37 -12.50 -6.63
C ASN A 172 -11.82 -12.03 -6.77
N LEU A 173 -12.10 -10.75 -6.51
CA LEU A 173 -13.44 -10.18 -6.65
C LEU A 173 -13.93 -10.23 -8.10
N LEU A 174 -13.02 -10.07 -9.05
CA LEU A 174 -13.31 -10.00 -10.48
C LEU A 174 -12.95 -11.30 -11.22
N TYR A 175 -12.70 -12.40 -10.52
CA TYR A 175 -12.25 -13.67 -11.13
C TYR A 175 -13.19 -14.16 -12.25
N LYS A 176 -14.51 -13.99 -12.07
CA LYS A 176 -15.52 -14.38 -13.06
C LYS A 176 -15.63 -13.44 -14.26
N SER A 177 -15.04 -12.25 -14.19
CA SER A 177 -15.13 -11.24 -15.24
C SER A 177 -14.19 -11.49 -16.42
N GLY A 178 -13.21 -12.40 -16.26
CA GLY A 178 -12.21 -12.68 -17.30
C GLY A 178 -11.22 -11.52 -17.55
N PHE A 179 -11.09 -10.59 -16.60
CA PHE A 179 -10.12 -9.51 -16.69
C PHE A 179 -8.69 -10.06 -16.59
N SER A 180 -7.82 -9.65 -17.51
CA SER A 180 -6.47 -10.20 -17.63
C SER A 180 -5.60 -9.86 -16.42
N TYR A 181 -4.79 -10.81 -15.95
CA TYR A 181 -3.76 -10.61 -14.93
C TYR A 181 -2.67 -9.63 -15.37
N GLU A 182 -2.36 -9.54 -16.66
CA GLU A 182 -1.51 -8.46 -17.17
C GLU A 182 -2.06 -7.07 -16.84
N SER A 183 -3.37 -6.88 -16.98
CA SER A 183 -4.01 -5.59 -16.69
C SER A 183 -3.97 -5.26 -15.21
N TYR A 184 -4.15 -6.24 -14.33
CA TYR A 184 -3.97 -6.05 -12.88
C TYR A 184 -2.55 -5.60 -12.52
N LEU A 185 -1.51 -6.25 -13.07
CA LEU A 185 -0.12 -5.82 -12.82
C LEU A 185 0.15 -4.43 -13.40
N LYS A 186 -0.41 -4.09 -14.56
CA LYS A 186 -0.33 -2.72 -15.13
C LYS A 186 -0.87 -1.67 -14.17
N MET A 187 -1.93 -1.97 -13.38
CA MET A 187 -2.49 -1.04 -12.40
C MET A 187 -1.53 -0.67 -11.25
N ILE A 188 -0.49 -1.47 -11.01
CA ILE A 188 0.51 -1.19 -9.96
C ILE A 188 1.90 -0.84 -10.49
N ILE A 189 2.12 -0.93 -11.81
CA ILE A 189 3.42 -0.68 -12.44
C ILE A 189 3.33 0.44 -13.47
N THR A 190 2.68 0.20 -14.62
CA THR A 190 2.67 1.15 -15.75
C THR A 190 1.69 2.29 -15.55
N ASN A 191 0.50 2.00 -14.98
CA ASN A 191 -0.57 2.97 -14.85
C ASN A 191 -0.22 4.08 -13.84
N PRO A 192 0.41 3.80 -12.69
CA PRO A 192 0.92 4.86 -11.81
C PRO A 192 2.01 5.70 -12.47
N ALA A 193 2.92 5.09 -13.25
CA ALA A 193 3.93 5.84 -14.00
C ALA A 193 3.29 6.78 -15.03
N LYS A 194 2.25 6.32 -15.75
CA LYS A 194 1.46 7.15 -16.67
C LYS A 194 0.70 8.26 -15.94
N MET A 195 0.06 7.95 -14.82
CA MET A 195 -0.66 8.92 -13.99
C MET A 195 0.26 10.07 -13.56
N LEU A 196 1.50 9.77 -13.19
CA LEU A 196 2.49 10.75 -12.76
C LEU A 196 3.25 11.42 -13.91
N GLY A 197 3.02 11.05 -15.17
CA GLY A 197 3.77 11.56 -16.31
C GLY A 197 5.23 11.08 -16.35
N LEU A 198 5.53 9.93 -15.72
CA LEU A 198 6.87 9.37 -15.58
C LEU A 198 7.08 8.11 -16.45
N ASN A 199 6.14 7.78 -17.33
CA ASN A 199 6.19 6.57 -18.17
C ASN A 199 7.43 6.48 -19.07
N ASP A 200 8.03 7.61 -19.44
CA ASP A 200 9.27 7.62 -20.23
C ASP A 200 10.51 7.22 -19.41
N THR A 201 10.40 7.25 -18.08
CA THR A 201 11.51 7.00 -17.14
C THR A 201 11.30 5.78 -16.25
N LEU A 202 10.05 5.38 -16.02
CA LEU A 202 9.63 4.36 -15.05
C LEU A 202 8.47 3.53 -15.61
N GLY A 203 8.12 2.44 -14.93
CA GLY A 203 6.94 1.63 -15.22
C GLY A 203 7.15 0.51 -16.23
N SER A 204 8.35 0.33 -16.78
CA SER A 204 8.70 -0.84 -17.58
C SER A 204 10.20 -1.09 -17.61
N ILE A 205 10.59 -2.31 -18.00
CA ILE A 205 11.98 -2.71 -18.17
C ILE A 205 12.36 -2.50 -19.63
N GLU A 206 12.83 -1.29 -19.94
CA GLU A 206 13.24 -0.87 -21.27
C GLU A 206 14.59 -0.17 -21.22
N ARG A 207 15.30 -0.17 -22.35
CA ARG A 207 16.58 0.55 -22.46
C ARG A 207 16.37 2.03 -22.13
N ASN A 208 17.31 2.61 -21.39
CA ASN A 208 17.33 4.03 -20.95
C ASN A 208 16.29 4.42 -19.87
N LYS A 209 15.48 3.49 -19.36
CA LYS A 209 14.66 3.74 -18.17
C LYS A 209 15.45 3.51 -16.88
N LEU A 210 14.95 4.07 -15.77
CA LEU A 210 15.55 3.88 -14.46
C LEU A 210 15.46 2.42 -14.04
N ALA A 211 16.55 1.89 -13.47
CA ALA A 211 16.59 0.55 -12.92
C ALA A 211 15.87 0.50 -11.56
N ASN A 212 14.53 0.58 -11.62
CA ASN A 212 13.62 0.38 -10.51
C ASN A 212 13.03 -1.02 -10.63
N LEU A 213 13.58 -1.98 -9.89
CA LEU A 213 13.29 -3.40 -10.04
C LEU A 213 12.98 -4.03 -8.69
N ILE A 214 12.13 -5.05 -8.73
CA ILE A 214 11.94 -5.99 -7.64
C ILE A 214 12.25 -7.39 -8.17
N THR A 215 12.78 -8.24 -7.30
CA THR A 215 12.98 -9.65 -7.61
C THR A 215 12.27 -10.51 -6.57
N PHE A 216 11.78 -11.66 -7.00
CA PHE A 216 11.10 -12.62 -6.14
C PHE A 216 11.97 -13.85 -5.95
N ASP A 217 12.13 -14.27 -4.69
CA ASP A 217 12.66 -15.56 -4.31
C ASP A 217 11.53 -16.61 -4.37
N ILE A 218 11.61 -17.45 -5.39
CA ILE A 218 10.69 -18.56 -5.68
C ILE A 218 11.31 -19.93 -5.35
N SER A 219 12.36 -19.97 -4.52
CA SER A 219 13.00 -21.22 -4.10
C SER A 219 12.16 -22.02 -3.11
N ASP A 220 11.18 -21.39 -2.45
CA ASP A 220 10.22 -22.06 -1.58
C ASP A 220 9.29 -22.97 -2.40
N LEU A 221 9.14 -24.22 -1.96
CA LEU A 221 8.28 -25.21 -2.60
C LEU A 221 6.83 -24.73 -2.76
N ARG A 222 6.34 -23.88 -1.86
CA ARG A 222 4.99 -23.30 -1.89
C ARG A 222 4.79 -22.29 -3.02
N CYS A 223 5.89 -21.72 -3.51
CA CYS A 223 5.93 -20.69 -4.54
C CYS A 223 6.68 -21.17 -5.78
N MET A 224 6.79 -22.48 -6.00
CA MET A 224 7.46 -23.01 -7.18
C MET A 224 6.54 -22.87 -8.40
N PRO A 225 6.97 -22.24 -9.51
CA PRO A 225 6.11 -22.03 -10.66
C PRO A 225 5.81 -23.37 -11.34
N ASN A 226 4.56 -23.83 -11.24
CA ASN A 226 4.06 -24.98 -11.99
C ASN A 226 3.24 -24.50 -13.19
N ILE A 227 3.90 -23.77 -14.09
CA ILE A 227 3.27 -23.17 -15.26
C ILE A 227 3.62 -24.04 -16.48
N PRO A 228 2.63 -24.67 -17.15
CA PRO A 228 2.91 -25.54 -18.28
C PRO A 228 3.46 -24.75 -19.49
N GLU A 229 3.00 -23.51 -19.68
CA GLU A 229 3.43 -22.62 -20.76
C GLU A 229 3.70 -21.22 -20.22
N PHE A 230 4.92 -20.72 -20.43
CA PHE A 230 5.34 -19.37 -20.02
C PHE A 230 4.79 -18.30 -20.96
N THR A 231 3.48 -18.05 -20.87
CA THR A 231 2.85 -16.85 -21.46
C THR A 231 2.90 -15.70 -20.46
N SER A 232 2.85 -14.46 -20.97
CA SER A 232 2.83 -13.26 -20.13
C SER A 232 1.66 -13.28 -19.14
N GLU A 233 0.47 -13.64 -19.60
CA GLU A 233 -0.71 -13.77 -18.74
C GLU A 233 -0.53 -14.79 -17.61
N LYS A 234 0.04 -15.97 -17.90
CA LYS A 234 0.27 -17.01 -16.88
C LYS A 234 1.35 -16.64 -15.86
N VAL A 235 2.37 -15.90 -16.29
CA VAL A 235 3.38 -15.36 -15.37
C VAL A 235 2.75 -14.29 -14.48
N CYS A 236 1.90 -13.40 -15.02
CA CYS A 236 1.20 -12.39 -14.24
C CYS A 236 0.22 -13.02 -13.23
N GLU A 237 -0.53 -14.04 -13.65
CA GLU A 237 -1.40 -14.84 -12.79
C GLU A 237 -0.61 -15.43 -11.63
N PHE A 238 0.50 -16.11 -11.91
CA PHE A 238 1.35 -16.69 -10.87
C PHE A 238 1.88 -15.64 -9.88
N ILE A 239 2.32 -14.47 -10.37
CA ILE A 239 2.80 -13.38 -9.50
C ILE A 239 1.68 -12.90 -8.57
N ILE A 240 0.47 -12.70 -9.09
CA ILE A 240 -0.66 -12.16 -8.30
C ILE A 240 -1.22 -13.21 -7.34
N GLU A 241 -1.37 -14.46 -7.79
CA GLU A 241 -2.05 -15.50 -7.01
C GLU A 241 -1.13 -16.23 -6.04
N ASN A 242 0.14 -16.44 -6.39
CA ASN A 242 1.04 -17.31 -5.63
C ASN A 242 2.15 -16.59 -4.87
N LEU A 243 2.44 -15.33 -5.17
CA LEU A 243 3.49 -14.57 -4.50
C LEU A 243 2.90 -13.52 -3.55
N SER A 244 3.68 -13.17 -2.52
CA SER A 244 3.39 -12.11 -1.58
C SER A 244 4.59 -11.18 -1.41
N SER A 245 4.42 -10.14 -0.58
CA SER A 245 5.53 -9.25 -0.20
C SER A 245 6.71 -9.99 0.43
N ASP A 246 6.47 -11.14 1.06
CA ASP A 246 7.50 -11.92 1.76
C ASP A 246 8.41 -12.69 0.78
N ASN A 247 7.95 -12.84 -0.46
CA ASN A 247 8.75 -13.42 -1.53
C ASN A 247 9.73 -12.41 -2.14
N ILE A 248 9.63 -11.11 -1.83
CA ILE A 248 10.53 -10.10 -2.39
C ILE A 248 11.94 -10.30 -1.80
N SER A 249 12.90 -10.63 -2.65
CA SER A 249 14.31 -10.83 -2.25
C SER A 249 15.09 -9.53 -2.31
N ASP A 250 14.95 -8.77 -3.40
CA ASP A 250 15.72 -7.57 -3.65
C ASP A 250 14.81 -6.45 -4.15
N VAL A 251 15.13 -5.23 -3.71
CA VAL A 251 14.50 -3.99 -4.16
C VAL A 251 15.60 -3.07 -4.64
N ILE A 252 15.58 -2.76 -5.92
CA ILE A 252 16.58 -1.93 -6.59
C ILE A 252 15.90 -0.62 -6.97
N ASN A 253 16.46 0.51 -6.54
CA ASN A 253 15.99 1.85 -6.87
C ASN A 253 17.11 2.63 -7.57
N LYS A 254 16.90 3.02 -8.82
CA LYS A 254 17.90 3.68 -9.68
C LYS A 254 19.24 2.92 -9.71
N GLY A 255 19.17 1.59 -9.73
CA GLY A 255 20.35 0.71 -9.73
C GLY A 255 21.01 0.45 -8.37
N ASN A 256 20.50 1.05 -7.28
CA ASN A 256 21.01 0.81 -5.92
C ASN A 256 20.10 -0.14 -5.16
N PHE A 257 20.69 -1.11 -4.45
CA PHE A 257 19.92 -1.97 -3.54
C PHE A 257 19.44 -1.18 -2.32
N GLU A 258 18.13 -1.19 -2.09
CA GLU A 258 17.50 -0.72 -0.86
C GLU A 258 17.16 -1.92 0.04
N VAL A 259 16.84 -3.07 -0.57
CA VAL A 259 16.74 -4.40 0.07
C VAL A 259 17.60 -5.36 -0.74
N HIS A 260 18.41 -6.17 -0.07
CA HIS A 260 19.22 -7.21 -0.69
C HIS A 260 19.11 -8.52 0.10
N ASN A 261 18.78 -9.63 -0.56
CA ASN A 261 18.56 -10.93 0.08
C ASN A 261 17.62 -10.87 1.29
N LYS A 262 16.48 -10.17 1.14
CA LYS A 262 15.43 -9.94 2.17
C LYS A 262 15.88 -9.05 3.35
N LEU A 263 17.09 -8.48 3.30
CA LEU A 263 17.62 -7.61 4.33
C LEU A 263 17.64 -6.16 3.83
N ALA A 264 17.08 -5.24 4.63
CA ALA A 264 17.15 -3.82 4.34
C ALA A 264 18.61 -3.33 4.46
N VAL A 265 19.10 -2.60 3.46
CA VAL A 265 20.52 -2.21 3.38
C VAL A 265 20.86 -1.08 4.36
N LYS A 266 19.92 -0.18 4.65
CA LYS A 266 20.17 1.07 5.42
C LYS A 266 19.17 1.31 6.55
N LEU A 267 18.54 0.25 7.08
CA LEU A 267 17.54 0.38 8.14
C LEU A 267 18.14 -0.01 9.50
N ASP A 268 18.19 0.96 10.42
CA ASP A 268 18.46 0.69 11.83
C ASP A 268 17.16 0.26 12.52
N LEU A 269 16.98 -1.06 12.67
CA LEU A 269 15.76 -1.64 13.25
C LEU A 269 15.51 -1.20 14.69
N GLU A 270 16.55 -1.04 15.50
CA GLU A 270 16.38 -0.68 16.92
C GLU A 270 16.01 0.79 17.06
N TYR A 271 16.64 1.66 16.27
CA TYR A 271 16.22 3.06 16.18
C TYR A 271 14.79 3.20 15.66
N THR A 272 14.42 2.46 14.61
CA THR A 272 13.05 2.49 14.05
C THR A 272 12.02 2.02 15.07
N LYS A 273 12.27 0.91 15.79
CA LYS A 273 11.37 0.42 16.85
C LYS A 273 11.24 1.42 17.99
N SER A 274 12.35 2.03 18.43
CA SER A 274 12.32 3.04 19.48
C SER A 274 11.46 4.24 19.08
N ASN A 275 11.64 4.75 17.86
CA ASN A 275 10.84 5.84 17.35
C ASN A 275 9.36 5.47 17.18
N TYR A 276 9.07 4.26 16.70
CA TYR A 276 7.71 3.75 16.59
C TYR A 276 7.00 3.76 17.95
N ASN A 277 7.64 3.21 19.00
CA ASN A 277 7.06 3.18 20.35
C ASN A 277 6.79 4.59 20.90
N LYS A 278 7.74 5.52 20.72
CA LYS A 278 7.56 6.93 21.12
C LYS A 278 6.36 7.59 20.43
N ILE A 279 6.19 7.35 19.13
CA ILE A 279 5.06 7.90 18.38
C ILE A 279 3.74 7.30 18.88
N ILE A 280 3.69 6.00 19.14
CA ILE A 280 2.49 5.33 19.69
C ILE A 280 2.11 5.91 21.05
N GLU A 281 3.07 6.14 21.94
CA GLU A 281 2.82 6.77 23.25
C GLU A 281 2.20 8.16 23.09
N ILE A 282 2.72 8.97 22.16
CA ILE A 282 2.17 10.30 21.86
C ILE A 282 0.74 10.18 21.33
N ILE A 283 0.49 9.26 20.38
CA ILE A 283 -0.84 9.05 19.80
C ILE A 283 -1.85 8.63 20.87
N TYR A 284 -1.50 7.70 21.76
CA TYR A 284 -2.40 7.25 22.83
C TYR A 284 -2.69 8.34 23.85
N LYS A 285 -1.67 9.15 24.17
CA LYS A 285 -1.82 10.28 25.09
C LYS A 285 -2.70 11.37 24.49
N GLU A 286 -2.38 11.87 23.30
CA GLU A 286 -3.10 12.97 22.64
C GLU A 286 -4.51 12.55 22.20
N GLY A 287 -4.65 11.30 21.73
CA GLY A 287 -5.94 10.70 21.40
C GLY A 287 -6.79 10.34 22.62
N LYS A 288 -6.28 10.55 23.85
CA LYS A 288 -6.94 10.22 25.12
C LYS A 288 -7.47 8.77 25.15
N TYR A 289 -6.70 7.84 24.60
CA TYR A 289 -7.14 6.47 24.34
C TYR A 289 -7.72 5.80 25.60
N ASN A 290 -7.06 5.94 26.75
CA ASN A 290 -7.51 5.34 28.00
C ASN A 290 -8.89 5.86 28.45
N GLU A 291 -9.13 7.18 28.31
CA GLU A 291 -10.42 7.79 28.66
C GLU A 291 -11.55 7.25 27.76
N PHE A 292 -11.30 7.17 26.44
CA PHE A 292 -12.29 6.64 25.50
C PHE A 292 -12.52 5.13 25.68
N LYS A 293 -11.47 4.36 25.98
CA LYS A 293 -11.56 2.93 26.29
C LYS A 293 -12.45 2.68 27.51
N GLU A 294 -12.28 3.45 28.58
CA GLU A 294 -13.12 3.34 29.78
C GLU A 294 -14.58 3.70 29.48
N LYS A 295 -14.84 4.79 28.76
CA LYS A 295 -16.19 5.19 28.35
C LYS A 295 -16.87 4.12 27.49
N TYR A 296 -16.13 3.51 26.56
CA TYR A 296 -16.64 2.43 25.71
C TYR A 296 -17.00 1.20 26.55
N ASN A 297 -16.10 0.75 27.42
CA ASN A 297 -16.34 -0.38 28.32
C ASN A 297 -17.53 -0.14 29.25
N LEU A 298 -17.70 1.09 29.76
CA LEU A 298 -18.85 1.45 30.59
C LEU A 298 -20.17 1.38 29.81
N ARG A 299 -20.21 1.91 28.57
CA ARG A 299 -21.38 1.81 27.68
C ARG A 299 -21.75 0.36 27.40
N SER A 300 -20.79 -0.49 27.05
CA SER A 300 -21.05 -1.91 26.80
C SER A 300 -21.57 -2.64 28.04
N LYS A 301 -21.10 -2.26 29.25
CA LYS A 301 -21.63 -2.81 30.52
C LYS A 301 -23.08 -2.37 30.76
N ILE A 302 -23.41 -1.11 30.49
CA ILE A 302 -24.78 -0.58 30.63
C ILE A 302 -25.71 -1.26 29.63
N GLU A 303 -25.34 -1.33 28.36
CA GLU A 303 -26.13 -1.99 27.30
C GLU A 303 -26.49 -3.43 27.68
N ARG A 304 -25.51 -4.20 28.19
CA ARG A 304 -25.74 -5.57 28.68
C ARG A 304 -26.66 -5.64 29.91
N ALA A 305 -26.67 -4.62 30.75
CA ALA A 305 -27.52 -4.56 31.95
C ALA A 305 -28.97 -4.11 31.64
N THR A 306 -29.18 -3.38 30.55
CA THR A 306 -30.51 -2.88 30.12
C THR A 306 -31.27 -3.80 29.17
N LEU A 307 -30.63 -4.83 28.60
CA LEU A 307 -31.29 -5.80 27.74
C LEU A 307 -32.09 -6.81 28.57
N ASN A 308 -33.37 -7.01 28.24
CA ASN A 308 -34.16 -8.12 28.80
C ASN A 308 -33.50 -9.47 28.43
N PRO A 309 -33.65 -10.54 29.23
CA PRO A 309 -32.99 -11.84 28.97
C PRO A 309 -33.22 -12.38 27.55
N GLU A 310 -34.41 -12.16 26.98
CA GLU A 310 -34.76 -12.57 25.62
C GLU A 310 -34.10 -11.69 24.54
N GLU A 311 -34.01 -10.36 24.76
CA GLU A 311 -33.33 -9.43 23.86
C GLU A 311 -31.81 -9.55 23.92
N SER A 312 -31.25 -9.91 25.08
CA SER A 312 -29.84 -10.22 25.26
C SER A 312 -29.45 -11.47 24.46
N THR A 313 -30.31 -12.49 24.45
CA THR A 313 -30.09 -13.71 23.66
C THR A 313 -30.16 -13.40 22.16
N LEU A 314 -31.15 -12.61 21.72
CA LEU A 314 -31.28 -12.20 20.32
C LEU A 314 -30.13 -11.29 19.87
N ALA A 315 -29.68 -10.35 20.69
CA ALA A 315 -28.53 -9.48 20.42
C ALA A 315 -27.21 -10.27 20.41
N THR A 316 -27.09 -11.30 21.23
CA THR A 316 -25.94 -12.21 21.22
C THR A 316 -25.93 -13.05 19.95
N ILE A 317 -27.09 -13.59 19.53
CA ILE A 317 -27.23 -14.34 18.27
C ILE A 317 -26.96 -13.43 17.06
N LEU A 318 -27.55 -12.23 17.01
CA LEU A 318 -27.32 -11.26 15.93
C LEU A 318 -25.87 -10.76 15.88
N ASN A 319 -25.23 -10.54 17.03
CA ASN A 319 -23.80 -10.24 17.07
C ASN A 319 -22.97 -11.44 16.64
N LYS A 320 -23.37 -12.67 16.97
CA LYS A 320 -22.70 -13.88 16.52
C LYS A 320 -22.85 -14.08 15.02
N GLU A 321 -24.03 -13.86 14.43
CA GLU A 321 -24.25 -13.87 12.99
C GLU A 321 -23.53 -12.73 12.27
N ARG A 322 -23.39 -11.56 12.92
CA ARG A 322 -22.63 -10.42 12.38
C ARG A 322 -21.12 -10.67 12.48
N ILE A 323 -20.65 -11.32 13.53
CA ILE A 323 -19.27 -11.80 13.67
C ILE A 323 -19.01 -12.94 12.69
N GLU A 324 -19.95 -13.86 12.47
CA GLU A 324 -19.85 -14.97 11.51
C GLU A 324 -19.90 -14.47 10.06
N LYS A 325 -20.72 -13.47 9.73
CA LYS A 325 -20.65 -12.78 8.43
C LYS A 325 -19.35 -11.99 8.26
N ASN A 326 -18.88 -11.35 9.33
CA ASN A 326 -17.59 -10.66 9.31
C ASN A 326 -16.42 -11.64 9.31
N SER A 327 -16.60 -12.86 9.83
CA SER A 327 -15.60 -13.93 9.82
C SER A 327 -15.60 -14.63 8.48
N GLU A 328 -16.72 -14.82 7.79
CA GLU A 328 -16.75 -15.24 6.38
C GLU A 328 -16.04 -14.21 5.47
N ILE A 329 -16.11 -12.91 5.82
CA ILE A 329 -15.36 -11.83 5.15
C ILE A 329 -13.88 -11.77 5.61
N GLN A 330 -13.56 -12.14 6.86
CA GLN A 330 -12.17 -12.29 7.34
C GLN A 330 -11.53 -13.62 6.90
N ASP A 331 -12.32 -14.64 6.56
CA ASP A 331 -11.86 -15.94 6.08
C ASP A 331 -11.49 -15.86 4.59
N LEU A 332 -11.99 -14.85 3.86
CA LEU A 332 -11.40 -14.42 2.59
C LEU A 332 -9.97 -13.85 2.78
N ASP A 333 -9.66 -13.30 3.96
CA ASP A 333 -8.33 -12.80 4.34
C ASP A 333 -7.44 -13.90 4.99
N ALA A 334 -7.96 -15.12 5.23
CA ALA A 334 -7.27 -16.17 6.01
C ALA A 334 -7.09 -17.53 5.29
N ILE A 335 -7.34 -17.66 3.98
CA ILE A 335 -6.88 -18.83 3.21
C ILE A 335 -5.52 -18.53 2.57
N SER A 336 -4.49 -18.44 3.41
CA SER A 336 -3.21 -19.14 3.21
C SER A 336 -2.24 -18.71 4.31
N ASP A 337 -2.24 -19.41 5.45
CA ASP A 337 -1.04 -19.51 6.29
C ASP A 337 -1.16 -20.70 7.26
N PHE A 338 -1.43 -21.88 6.70
CA PHE A 338 -1.25 -23.13 7.43
C PHE A 338 0.24 -23.51 7.45
N LYS A 339 0.91 -23.18 8.56
CA LYS A 339 2.31 -23.56 8.83
C LYS A 339 2.31 -24.86 9.64
N VAL A 340 2.45 -26.00 8.97
CA VAL A 340 2.61 -27.30 9.64
C VAL A 340 4.08 -27.48 10.03
N ILE A 341 4.37 -27.40 11.33
CA ILE A 341 5.61 -27.95 11.91
C ILE A 341 5.22 -29.30 12.52
N GLY A 342 5.63 -30.40 11.88
CA GLY A 342 5.34 -31.75 12.35
C GLY A 342 6.41 -32.29 13.29
N SER A 343 6.00 -32.86 14.43
CA SER A 343 6.34 -34.22 14.93
C SER A 343 5.61 -34.41 16.27
N LYS A 344 5.09 -35.56 16.71
CA LYS A 344 5.28 -36.98 16.37
C LYS A 344 4.04 -37.75 16.91
N LYS A 345 3.66 -38.82 16.19
CA LYS A 345 2.72 -39.93 16.50
C LYS A 345 2.06 -40.00 17.90
N GLY A 346 0.74 -40.19 17.90
CA GLY A 346 0.03 -40.97 18.91
C GLY A 346 -1.45 -40.62 19.10
N GLU A 347 -2.32 -41.47 18.55
CA GLU A 347 -3.74 -41.69 18.92
C GLU A 347 -4.83 -40.68 18.50
N ILE A 348 -5.98 -41.25 18.13
CA ILE A 348 -7.15 -40.59 17.54
C ILE A 348 -8.36 -40.86 18.47
N ILE A 349 -9.24 -39.85 18.59
CA ILE A 349 -10.68 -39.86 18.98
C ILE A 349 -10.93 -39.84 20.52
N ASN A 350 -11.67 -38.93 21.17
CA ASN A 350 -12.84 -38.12 20.77
C ASN A 350 -13.11 -36.88 21.69
N THR A 351 -13.75 -35.88 21.08
CA THR A 351 -14.79 -34.92 21.60
C THR A 351 -14.52 -33.86 22.68
N VAL A 352 -14.60 -32.61 22.20
CA VAL A 352 -15.27 -31.40 22.75
C VAL A 352 -14.94 -30.93 24.17
N SER A 353 -14.26 -29.78 24.24
CA SER A 353 -14.56 -28.73 25.23
C SER A 353 -14.07 -27.38 24.72
N ASN A 354 -14.95 -26.38 24.85
CA ASN A 354 -14.69 -24.96 24.66
C ASN A 354 -13.44 -24.51 25.43
N ASP A 355 -12.68 -23.55 24.89
CA ASP A 355 -11.99 -22.47 25.63
C ASP A 355 -11.29 -21.53 24.63
N ASP A 356 -11.97 -20.45 24.26
CA ASP A 356 -11.34 -19.27 23.64
C ASP A 356 -11.03 -18.25 24.75
N ASP A 357 -9.94 -18.49 25.49
CA ASP A 357 -9.31 -17.51 26.36
C ASP A 357 -7.97 -17.10 25.75
N VAL A 358 -7.97 -15.99 24.99
CA VAL A 358 -6.74 -15.29 24.56
C VAL A 358 -6.80 -13.83 25.01
N TYR A 359 -6.83 -13.62 26.32
CA TYR A 359 -6.34 -12.39 26.97
C TYR A 359 -5.88 -12.73 28.39
N GLY A 360 -4.70 -13.32 28.51
CA GLY A 360 -4.04 -13.55 29.79
C GLY A 360 -2.56 -13.21 29.69
N GLY A 361 -2.14 -12.13 30.35
CA GLY A 361 -0.72 -11.88 30.58
C GLY A 361 -0.27 -10.42 30.56
N LEU A 362 -0.81 -9.58 31.44
CA LEU A 362 -0.02 -8.48 32.01
C LEU A 362 -0.33 -8.40 33.50
N ASN A 363 0.67 -8.77 34.31
CA ASN A 363 0.61 -8.68 35.76
C ASN A 363 0.41 -7.21 36.17
N HIS A 364 -0.60 -6.98 36.99
CA HIS A 364 -0.84 -5.71 37.67
C HIS A 364 0.16 -5.55 38.83
N GLU A 365 1.10 -4.62 38.70
CA GLU A 365 1.66 -3.95 39.88
C GLU A 365 0.93 -2.62 40.05
N GLU A 366 0.23 -2.48 41.18
CA GLU A 366 -0.48 -1.28 41.58
C GLU A 366 0.52 -0.14 41.79
N ILE A 367 0.44 0.91 40.96
CA ILE A 367 1.19 2.15 41.18
C ILE A 367 0.35 3.05 42.09
N PRO A 368 0.86 3.48 43.27
CA PRO A 368 0.10 4.30 44.18
C PRO A 368 -0.09 5.72 43.63
N ILE A 369 -1.32 6.23 43.78
CA ILE A 369 -1.72 7.59 43.45
C ILE A 369 -0.98 8.56 44.38
N LEU A 370 -0.04 9.33 43.84
CA LEU A 370 0.43 10.57 44.47
C LEU A 370 0.15 11.77 43.54
N GLU A 371 -0.75 12.60 44.05
CA GLU A 371 -1.01 14.03 43.83
C GLU A 371 -0.49 14.70 42.55
N ILE A 372 -1.48 15.09 41.73
CA ILE A 372 -1.39 16.16 40.73
C ILE A 372 -1.20 17.49 41.46
N LEU A 373 -0.02 18.09 41.34
CA LEU A 373 0.22 19.51 41.61
C LEU A 373 1.46 19.96 40.84
N GLU A 374 1.27 20.38 39.58
CA GLU A 374 1.85 21.60 39.00
C GLU A 374 1.36 21.74 37.55
N ILE A 375 0.22 22.42 37.41
CA ILE A 375 -0.21 23.02 36.14
C ILE A 375 0.60 24.31 35.98
N GLY A 376 1.35 24.40 34.88
CA GLY A 376 1.84 25.68 34.37
C GLY A 376 3.34 25.91 34.53
N LYS A 377 4.12 25.40 33.57
CA LYS A 377 5.34 26.04 33.03
C LYS A 377 5.57 25.45 31.64
N GLY A 378 5.56 26.31 30.63
CA GLY A 378 5.86 25.92 29.25
C GLY A 378 7.26 25.30 29.17
N PHE A 379 7.38 24.19 28.44
CA PHE A 379 8.68 23.56 28.23
C PHE A 379 9.41 24.26 27.07
N ASN A 380 10.55 24.88 27.42
CA ASN A 380 11.56 25.37 26.49
C ASN A 380 12.38 24.19 25.97
N LEU A 381 12.36 23.95 24.66
CA LEU A 381 13.27 23.03 23.98
C LEU A 381 14.59 23.76 23.70
N ASN A 382 15.55 23.64 24.61
CA ASN A 382 16.96 23.96 24.34
C ASN A 382 17.86 23.04 25.17
N THR A 383 18.20 21.88 24.62
CA THR A 383 19.44 21.17 24.94
C THR A 383 19.89 20.36 23.71
N PRO A 384 21.03 20.70 23.07
CA PRO A 384 21.66 19.80 22.12
C PRO A 384 22.42 18.73 22.91
N TYR A 385 21.93 17.49 22.91
CA TYR A 385 22.70 16.37 23.45
C TYR A 385 23.71 15.93 22.39
N ILE A 386 24.92 16.51 22.46
CA ILE A 386 26.10 15.99 21.76
C ILE A 386 26.52 14.72 22.51
N ALA A 387 26.20 13.55 21.96
CA ALA A 387 26.76 12.30 22.45
C ALA A 387 28.24 12.23 22.05
N LYS A 388 29.13 12.25 23.04
CA LYS A 388 30.54 11.89 22.88
C LYS A 388 30.62 10.45 22.39
N ILE A 389 31.19 10.26 21.21
CA ILE A 389 31.62 8.97 20.70
C ILE A 389 32.73 8.46 21.63
N SER A 390 32.55 7.29 22.23
CA SER A 390 33.64 6.57 22.90
C SER A 390 34.56 5.97 21.82
N GLU A 391 35.82 6.38 21.81
CA GLU A 391 36.87 5.97 20.85
C GLU A 391 37.29 4.48 20.91
N THR A 392 36.51 3.59 21.50
CA THR A 392 36.94 2.22 21.78
C THR A 392 36.57 1.16 20.74
N ASN A 393 35.93 1.49 19.61
CA ASN A 393 35.63 0.50 18.55
C ASN A 393 36.12 0.87 17.14
N LEU A 394 37.11 1.76 17.03
CA LEU A 394 37.64 2.23 15.73
C LEU A 394 38.71 1.31 15.09
N ASN A 395 38.87 0.06 15.55
CA ASN A 395 39.95 -0.84 15.07
C ASN A 395 39.50 -2.21 14.57
N LEU A 396 38.36 -2.32 13.87
CA LEU A 396 37.98 -3.55 13.17
C LEU A 396 37.38 -3.31 11.78
N VAL A 397 37.94 -2.38 11.00
CA VAL A 397 37.76 -2.37 9.54
C VAL A 397 39.05 -1.86 8.91
N ASN A 398 40.00 -2.78 8.71
CA ASN A 398 41.03 -2.69 7.67
C ASN A 398 41.82 -3.99 7.67
N GLU A 399 41.37 -4.96 6.87
CA GLU A 399 42.26 -5.93 6.19
C GLU A 399 41.43 -6.62 5.10
N PHE A 400 41.30 -5.98 3.94
CA PHE A 400 41.03 -6.68 2.70
C PHE A 400 42.31 -7.43 2.33
N LYS A 401 42.30 -8.76 2.39
CA LYS A 401 43.30 -9.63 1.76
C LYS A 401 42.71 -10.20 0.47
N GLU A 402 43.38 -9.92 -0.65
CA GLU A 402 43.12 -10.59 -1.93
C GLU A 402 43.34 -12.10 -1.78
N PRO A 403 42.54 -12.95 -2.45
CA PRO A 403 42.70 -14.39 -2.34
C PRO A 403 43.90 -14.87 -3.16
N GLU A 404 44.89 -15.44 -2.46
CA GLU A 404 45.99 -16.20 -3.06
C GLU A 404 45.48 -17.48 -3.71
N LYS A 405 46.03 -17.76 -4.90
CA LYS A 405 45.97 -19.07 -5.56
C LYS A 405 46.81 -20.05 -4.75
N GLU A 406 46.29 -21.25 -4.46
CA GLU A 406 47.03 -22.50 -4.73
C GLU A 406 46.21 -23.79 -4.52
N ASN A 407 46.43 -24.69 -5.49
CA ASN A 407 46.61 -26.14 -5.41
C ASN A 407 45.52 -27.10 -4.88
N LYS A 408 44.89 -27.75 -5.87
CA LYS A 408 44.67 -29.20 -6.06
C LYS A 408 45.21 -30.12 -4.95
N GLU A 409 44.36 -30.97 -4.38
CA GLU A 409 44.33 -32.42 -4.70
C GLU A 409 43.14 -33.19 -4.07
N ILE A 410 42.49 -33.99 -4.94
CA ILE A 410 41.92 -35.34 -4.75
C ILE A 410 40.75 -35.55 -3.77
N ILE A 411 39.53 -35.73 -4.32
CA ILE A 411 38.66 -36.89 -4.00
C ILE A 411 38.03 -37.43 -5.29
N GLN A 412 38.21 -38.74 -5.49
CA GLN A 412 37.75 -39.59 -6.59
C GLN A 412 36.23 -39.54 -6.83
N LYS A 413 35.79 -39.43 -8.10
CA LYS A 413 34.56 -40.08 -8.59
C LYS A 413 34.70 -40.53 -10.06
N SER A 414 34.62 -41.85 -10.23
CA SER A 414 34.10 -42.66 -11.35
C SER A 414 34.13 -42.11 -12.78
N LYS A 415 34.91 -42.80 -13.62
CA LYS A 415 34.89 -42.77 -15.10
C LYS A 415 33.54 -43.22 -15.67
N LEU A 416 33.01 -42.45 -16.63
CA LEU A 416 32.18 -42.93 -17.75
C LEU A 416 32.59 -42.12 -19.00
N PRO A 417 32.69 -42.72 -20.20
CA PRO A 417 33.49 -42.19 -21.29
C PRO A 417 32.79 -41.08 -22.09
N LEU A 418 33.59 -40.06 -22.42
CA LEU A 418 33.31 -39.00 -23.39
C LEU A 418 33.16 -39.61 -24.79
N ASN A 419 32.05 -39.32 -25.46
CA ASN A 419 31.94 -39.39 -26.92
C ASN A 419 31.66 -37.98 -27.43
N ASN A 420 32.67 -37.33 -28.00
CA ASN A 420 32.50 -36.13 -28.82
C ASN A 420 32.25 -36.57 -30.27
N PRO A 421 31.37 -35.85 -30.97
CA PRO A 421 31.86 -35.18 -32.17
C PRO A 421 31.59 -33.66 -32.11
N LYS A 422 32.55 -32.94 -32.67
CA LYS A 422 32.55 -31.49 -32.87
C LYS A 422 31.48 -31.10 -33.89
N GLU A 423 30.59 -30.18 -33.51
CA GLU A 423 29.99 -29.23 -34.45
C GLU A 423 30.03 -27.83 -33.82
N GLU A 424 30.91 -26.98 -34.34
CA GLU A 424 30.91 -25.54 -34.04
C GLU A 424 29.70 -24.90 -34.74
N VAL A 425 28.66 -24.55 -33.99
CA VAL A 425 27.59 -23.69 -34.50
C VAL A 425 28.06 -22.25 -34.45
N VAL A 426 28.56 -21.76 -35.58
CA VAL A 426 28.84 -20.34 -35.82
C VAL A 426 27.50 -19.62 -36.04
N PHE A 427 27.06 -18.81 -35.07
CA PHE A 427 25.92 -17.93 -35.28
C PHE A 427 26.31 -16.77 -36.23
N LYS A 428 25.84 -16.84 -37.48
CA LYS A 428 25.86 -15.69 -38.41
C LYS A 428 24.82 -14.67 -37.95
N LYS A 429 25.25 -13.42 -37.78
CA LYS A 429 24.37 -12.25 -37.61
C LYS A 429 23.52 -12.05 -38.86
N GLU A 430 22.27 -12.44 -38.82
CA GLU A 430 21.25 -11.95 -39.76
C GLU A 430 20.23 -11.08 -39.04
N LYS A 431 19.94 -9.93 -39.65
CA LYS A 431 19.10 -8.86 -39.12
C LYS A 431 17.64 -9.34 -39.01
N LEU A 432 17.13 -9.47 -37.78
CA LEU A 432 15.68 -9.52 -37.55
C LEU A 432 15.10 -8.12 -37.79
N LYS A 433 14.44 -7.95 -38.94
CA LYS A 433 13.51 -6.84 -39.19
C LYS A 433 12.15 -7.25 -38.62
N PHE A 434 11.67 -6.53 -37.62
CA PHE A 434 10.24 -6.53 -37.27
C PHE A 434 9.59 -5.38 -38.05
N GLY A 435 8.76 -5.73 -39.03
CA GLY A 435 7.89 -4.80 -39.73
C GLY A 435 6.60 -4.61 -38.94
N PHE A 436 6.21 -3.35 -38.77
CA PHE A 436 4.80 -2.98 -38.59
C PHE A 436 4.28 -2.72 -40.00
N ASP A 437 3.35 -3.54 -40.47
CA ASP A 437 2.53 -3.21 -41.63
C ASP A 437 1.13 -2.85 -41.10
N ASP A 438 0.81 -1.58 -41.34
CA ASP A 438 -0.48 -0.85 -41.43
C ASP A 438 -1.68 -1.21 -40.52
#